data_AF-I4Z5W6-F1
#
_entry.id   AF-I4Z5W6-F1
#
_cell.length_a   1.000
_cell.length_b   1.000
_cell.length_c   1.000
_cell.angle_alpha   90.00
_cell.angle_beta   90.00
_cell.angle_gamma   90.00
#
_symmetry.space_group_name_H-M   'P 1'
#
loop_
_entity.id
_entity.type
_entity.pdbx_description
1 polymer ?
#
loop_
_entity_poly.entity_id
_entity_poly.type
_entity_poly.pdbx_seq_one_letter_code
_entity_poly.pdbx_strand_id
1 'polypeptide(L)'
;MVTGFNTWQAHWDKTTAAVYVTGKQSCNTTGCVVASVTPAAKIGAAALAGMPLSGWSDAVGGNVNVPSTGVAHVGTDAVTYYTQNVVLPGSAGAPTDLYCMSNCPTAASLAAFTGMNGPFGSGTGQQWMYGAQSVHYTFDGSGLKESGAPVTDTNPSHFSSQYMGGVMTGRLFTAPLTSCTPPYMGMSATVCEPQAPTTYYTWETGVQSWNQSTWLTRTSNAQVVSFDPPRNIQYPISATDDPSGAWVGKTIQLQFNGFGNLFGIPGSCVSPVDNQPAPCDGGNVRFVPVFALTDGATMTLPGMAGAASTPLIVKALNAEVRLGKTTPSACAGLALNPQTLPSAASLHDPSSAADPFYIGSQPSVSGGFGVIHGVIQ
;
A
#
# COMPACT_ATOMS: atom_id res chain seq x y z
N MET A 1 -29.12 -3.44 -10.70
CA MET A 1 -29.52 -4.28 -9.57
C MET A 1 -28.28 -5.03 -9.10
N VAL A 2 -27.93 -4.95 -7.82
CA VAL A 2 -26.76 -5.66 -7.25
C VAL A 2 -27.26 -6.98 -6.68
N THR A 3 -26.89 -8.09 -7.30
CA THR A 3 -27.33 -9.45 -6.90
C THR A 3 -26.21 -10.45 -7.07
N GLY A 4 -26.18 -11.47 -6.20
CA GLY A 4 -25.26 -12.61 -6.29
C GLY A 4 -23.89 -12.39 -5.63
N PHE A 5 -23.14 -13.48 -5.53
CA PHE A 5 -21.79 -13.52 -4.95
C PHE A 5 -20.76 -12.99 -5.94
N ASN A 6 -20.33 -11.74 -5.77
CA ASN A 6 -19.28 -11.10 -6.56
C ASN A 6 -18.40 -10.24 -5.66
N THR A 7 -17.25 -9.81 -6.17
CA THR A 7 -16.42 -8.81 -5.51
C THR A 7 -16.93 -7.41 -5.85
N TRP A 8 -17.43 -6.69 -4.85
CA TRP A 8 -18.06 -5.39 -5.01
C TRP A 8 -17.17 -4.28 -4.44
N GLN A 9 -17.13 -3.14 -5.11
CA GLN A 9 -16.59 -1.90 -4.55
C GLN A 9 -17.75 -1.07 -4.00
N ALA A 10 -17.63 -0.67 -2.74
CA ALA A 10 -18.66 0.09 -2.06
C ALA A 10 -18.07 1.07 -1.05
N HIS A 11 -18.87 2.05 -0.64
CA HIS A 11 -18.53 2.96 0.46
C HIS A 11 -19.75 3.17 1.38
N TRP A 12 -19.48 3.53 2.63
CA TRP A 12 -20.51 3.93 3.59
C TRP A 12 -20.78 5.43 3.51
N ASP A 13 -22.05 5.83 3.47
CA ASP A 13 -22.48 7.21 3.61
C ASP A 13 -23.18 7.41 4.97
N LYS A 14 -22.52 8.17 5.85
CA LYS A 14 -23.02 8.50 7.19
C LYS A 14 -24.31 9.30 7.19
N THR A 15 -24.55 10.10 6.15
CA THR A 15 -25.70 11.02 6.07
C THR A 15 -26.98 10.23 5.80
N THR A 16 -26.86 9.20 4.97
CA THR A 16 -28.01 8.39 4.53
C THR A 16 -28.05 7.01 5.20
N ALA A 17 -27.08 6.71 6.08
CA ALA A 17 -26.91 5.43 6.77
C ALA A 17 -27.04 4.23 5.82
N ALA A 18 -26.21 4.22 4.78
CA ALA A 18 -26.27 3.22 3.73
C ALA A 18 -24.91 2.93 3.12
N VAL A 19 -24.76 1.71 2.62
CA VAL A 19 -23.66 1.29 1.75
C VAL A 19 -24.05 1.57 0.31
N TYR A 20 -23.22 2.31 -0.42
CA TYR A 20 -23.37 2.56 -1.85
C TYR A 20 -22.38 1.70 -2.63
N VAL A 21 -22.91 0.77 -3.41
CA VAL A 21 -22.12 -0.05 -4.34
C VAL A 21 -21.90 0.73 -5.62
N THR A 22 -20.64 1.04 -5.91
CA THR A 22 -20.21 1.89 -7.02
C THR A 22 -19.46 1.11 -8.10
N GLY A 23 -19.05 -0.13 -7.82
CA GLY A 23 -18.30 -0.93 -8.79
C GLY A 23 -18.41 -2.43 -8.55
N LYS A 24 -18.12 -3.19 -9.60
CA LYS A 24 -17.94 -4.64 -9.57
C LYS A 24 -16.52 -4.96 -10.03
N GLN A 25 -15.76 -5.67 -9.20
CA GLN A 25 -14.42 -6.11 -9.54
C GLN A 25 -14.48 -7.47 -10.24
N SER A 26 -13.78 -7.56 -11.37
CA SER A 26 -13.57 -8.79 -12.13
C SER A 26 -12.07 -9.05 -12.19
N CYS A 27 -11.62 -10.13 -11.56
CA CYS A 27 -10.22 -10.51 -11.52
C CYS A 27 -9.93 -11.66 -12.48
N ASN A 28 -8.82 -11.57 -13.20
CA ASN A 28 -8.25 -12.63 -14.02
C ASN A 28 -6.75 -12.79 -13.70
N THR A 29 -6.04 -13.62 -14.47
CA THR A 29 -4.60 -13.88 -14.28
C THR A 29 -3.70 -12.65 -14.51
N THR A 30 -4.21 -11.58 -15.12
CA THR A 30 -3.48 -10.33 -15.38
C THR A 30 -3.81 -9.20 -14.40
N GLY A 31 -4.68 -9.47 -13.43
CA GLY A 31 -5.08 -8.49 -12.41
C GLY A 31 -6.59 -8.32 -12.33
N CYS A 32 -7.01 -7.27 -11.62
CA CYS A 32 -8.41 -6.98 -11.38
C CYS A 32 -8.82 -5.66 -12.04
N VAL A 33 -9.93 -5.68 -12.77
CA VAL A 33 -10.58 -4.49 -13.34
C VAL A 33 -11.88 -4.20 -12.61
N VAL A 34 -12.20 -2.93 -12.39
CA VAL A 34 -13.45 -2.50 -11.77
C VAL A 34 -14.36 -1.89 -12.83
N ALA A 35 -15.54 -2.48 -13.00
CA ALA A 35 -16.61 -1.91 -13.83
C ALA A 35 -17.53 -1.05 -12.96
N SER A 36 -17.78 0.19 -13.36
CA SER A 36 -18.67 1.10 -12.63
C SER A 36 -20.11 0.58 -12.60
N VAL A 37 -20.77 0.74 -11.44
CA VAL A 37 -22.20 0.54 -11.27
C VAL A 37 -22.87 1.91 -11.29
N THR A 38 -23.54 2.24 -12.39
CA THR A 38 -24.19 3.54 -12.58
C THR A 38 -25.69 3.35 -12.89
N PRO A 39 -26.62 3.95 -12.12
CA PRO A 39 -26.37 4.67 -10.88
C PRO A 39 -25.88 3.74 -9.76
N ALA A 40 -25.16 4.31 -8.79
CA ALA A 40 -24.70 3.55 -7.62
C ALA A 40 -25.89 2.90 -6.90
N ALA A 41 -25.76 1.64 -6.52
CA ALA A 41 -26.83 0.91 -5.86
C ALA A 41 -26.76 1.15 -4.34
N LYS A 42 -27.87 1.59 -3.75
CA LYS A 42 -27.98 1.84 -2.31
C LYS A 42 -28.43 0.57 -1.58
N ILE A 43 -27.67 0.18 -0.56
CA ILE A 43 -28.02 -0.86 0.41
C ILE A 43 -28.20 -0.15 1.76
N GLY A 44 -29.45 -0.04 2.23
CA GLY A 44 -29.72 0.59 3.53
C GLY A 44 -29.19 -0.25 4.69
N ALA A 45 -28.74 0.40 5.77
CA ALA A 45 -28.16 -0.29 6.93
C ALA A 45 -29.05 -1.38 7.54
N ALA A 46 -30.37 -1.18 7.50
CA ALA A 46 -31.34 -2.17 7.99
C ALA A 46 -31.28 -3.51 7.23
N ALA A 47 -30.92 -3.49 5.95
CA ALA A 47 -30.75 -4.72 5.16
C ALA A 47 -29.50 -5.52 5.57
N LEU A 48 -28.58 -4.88 6.30
CA LEU A 48 -27.35 -5.45 6.82
C LEU A 48 -27.43 -5.67 8.34
N ALA A 49 -28.61 -5.51 8.94
CA ALA A 49 -28.77 -5.59 10.39
C ALA A 49 -28.38 -6.98 10.91
N GLY A 50 -27.51 -7.00 11.92
CA GLY A 50 -27.03 -8.24 12.52
C GLY A 50 -26.06 -9.04 11.66
N MET A 51 -25.61 -8.54 10.50
CA MET A 51 -24.60 -9.19 9.66
C MET A 51 -23.24 -8.51 9.85
N PRO A 52 -22.12 -9.23 10.03
CA PRO A 52 -20.81 -8.58 10.00
C PRO A 52 -20.49 -8.06 8.59
N LEU A 53 -19.75 -6.96 8.50
CA LEU A 53 -19.21 -6.43 7.24
C LEU A 53 -17.72 -6.72 7.18
N SER A 54 -17.28 -7.41 6.14
CA SER A 54 -15.85 -7.67 5.91
C SER A 54 -15.46 -7.33 4.49
N GLY A 55 -14.28 -6.77 4.29
CA GLY A 55 -13.75 -6.46 2.96
C GLY A 55 -12.29 -6.05 3.01
N TRP A 56 -11.74 -5.67 1.86
CA TRP A 56 -10.40 -5.08 1.75
C TRP A 56 -10.53 -3.57 1.57
N SER A 57 -9.60 -2.81 2.17
CA SER A 57 -9.51 -1.37 1.94
C SER A 57 -8.05 -0.92 1.88
N ASP A 58 -7.68 -0.34 0.74
CA ASP A 58 -6.35 0.25 0.54
C ASP A 58 -6.07 1.42 1.50
N ALA A 59 -7.14 2.10 1.96
CA ALA A 59 -7.05 3.19 2.93
C ALA A 59 -6.42 2.76 4.26
N VAL A 60 -6.72 1.52 4.69
CA VAL A 60 -6.12 0.93 5.91
C VAL A 60 -5.07 -0.13 5.60
N GLY A 61 -4.77 -0.36 4.31
CA GLY A 61 -3.75 -1.30 3.84
C GLY A 61 -4.05 -2.76 4.18
N GLY A 62 -5.33 -3.15 4.25
CA GLY A 62 -5.66 -4.48 4.75
C GLY A 62 -7.15 -4.82 4.75
N ASN A 63 -7.42 -6.00 5.32
CA ASN A 63 -8.77 -6.45 5.62
C ASN A 63 -9.38 -5.56 6.71
N VAL A 64 -10.61 -5.15 6.46
CA VAL A 64 -11.49 -4.42 7.36
C VAL A 64 -12.60 -5.36 7.78
N ASN A 65 -12.92 -5.35 9.07
CA ASN A 65 -14.04 -6.07 9.63
C ASN A 65 -14.84 -5.15 10.56
N VAL A 66 -16.16 -5.17 10.39
CA VAL A 66 -17.12 -4.55 11.29
C VAL A 66 -17.94 -5.69 11.87
N PRO A 67 -17.76 -6.04 13.15
CA PRO A 67 -18.48 -7.14 13.75
C PRO A 67 -19.98 -6.85 13.76
N SER A 68 -20.78 -7.92 13.76
CA SER A 68 -22.22 -7.78 13.97
C SER A 68 -22.49 -7.22 15.36
N THR A 69 -23.28 -6.15 15.42
CA THR A 69 -23.78 -5.56 16.67
C THR A 69 -25.17 -6.08 17.05
N GLY A 70 -25.72 -7.02 16.26
CA GLY A 70 -27.10 -7.50 16.41
C GLY A 70 -28.18 -6.48 15.98
N VAL A 71 -27.77 -5.29 15.53
CA VAL A 71 -28.65 -4.21 15.04
C VAL A 71 -28.15 -3.69 13.68
N ALA A 72 -28.87 -2.73 13.09
CA ALA A 72 -28.44 -2.05 11.87
C ALA A 72 -27.14 -1.28 12.11
N HIS A 73 -26.21 -1.34 11.16
CA HIS A 73 -24.95 -0.63 11.23
C HIS A 73 -25.14 0.89 11.31
N VAL A 74 -24.26 1.56 12.04
CA VAL A 74 -24.25 3.01 12.21
C VAL A 74 -22.85 3.60 12.00
N GLY A 75 -22.78 4.92 11.81
CA GLY A 75 -21.50 5.61 11.56
C GLY A 75 -20.48 5.59 12.71
N THR A 76 -20.82 4.99 13.86
CA THR A 76 -19.98 4.85 15.04
C THR A 76 -19.60 3.40 15.35
N ASP A 77 -19.89 2.46 14.45
CA ASP A 77 -19.53 1.07 14.67
C ASP A 77 -18.01 0.90 14.77
N ALA A 78 -17.59 -0.02 15.65
CA ALA A 78 -16.19 -0.35 15.79
C ALA A 78 -15.69 -1.05 14.52
N VAL A 79 -14.59 -0.55 13.97
CA VAL A 79 -13.93 -1.13 12.81
C VAL A 79 -12.62 -1.76 13.26
N THR A 80 -12.46 -3.06 13.03
CA THR A 80 -11.19 -3.77 13.25
C THR A 80 -10.48 -3.98 11.92
N TYR A 81 -9.19 -3.70 11.90
CA TYR A 81 -8.34 -3.93 10.75
C TYR A 81 -6.92 -4.24 11.22
N TYR A 82 -6.17 -4.93 10.38
CA TYR A 82 -4.75 -5.19 10.59
C TYR A 82 -3.93 -4.42 9.57
N THR A 83 -2.96 -3.65 10.06
CA THR A 83 -1.91 -3.10 9.21
C THR A 83 -0.75 -4.07 9.17
N GLN A 84 -0.15 -4.27 8.01
CA GLN A 84 1.03 -5.12 7.84
C GLN A 84 2.30 -4.27 7.76
N ASN A 85 3.38 -4.75 8.35
CA ASN A 85 4.73 -4.20 8.16
C ASN A 85 5.70 -5.37 8.03
N VAL A 86 6.74 -5.19 7.21
CA VAL A 86 7.82 -6.17 7.07
C VAL A 86 8.71 -6.13 8.30
N VAL A 87 8.96 -7.30 8.89
CA VAL A 87 9.94 -7.45 9.97
C VAL A 87 11.30 -7.74 9.35
N LEU A 88 12.23 -6.81 9.50
CA LEU A 88 13.60 -7.01 9.05
C LEU A 88 14.34 -7.97 9.99
N PRO A 89 14.94 -9.07 9.48
CA PRO A 89 15.79 -9.96 10.26
C PRO A 89 16.90 -9.19 11.00
N GLY A 90 17.06 -9.49 12.29
CA GLY A 90 18.06 -8.86 13.14
C GLY A 90 17.80 -7.38 13.48
N SER A 91 16.65 -6.82 13.12
CA SER A 91 16.29 -5.45 13.52
C SER A 91 15.90 -5.37 15.00
N ALA A 92 16.13 -4.21 15.62
CA ALA A 92 15.70 -3.97 17.00
C ALA A 92 14.18 -4.08 17.11
N GLY A 93 13.67 -4.96 17.98
CA GLY A 93 12.24 -5.22 18.13
C GLY A 93 11.70 -6.35 17.24
N ALA A 94 12.54 -7.00 16.43
CA ALA A 94 12.16 -8.27 15.81
C ALA A 94 11.86 -9.33 16.89
N PRO A 95 10.84 -10.18 16.70
CA PRO A 95 10.54 -11.25 17.65
C PRO A 95 11.69 -12.26 17.67
N THR A 96 12.03 -12.79 18.84
CA THR A 96 13.03 -13.87 18.97
C THR A 96 12.38 -15.24 18.92
N ASP A 97 11.19 -15.36 19.51
CA ASP A 97 10.42 -16.59 19.67
C ASP A 97 9.05 -16.41 19.05
N LEU A 98 8.65 -17.40 18.24
CA LEU A 98 7.38 -17.41 17.55
C LEU A 98 6.71 -18.78 17.68
N TYR A 99 5.42 -18.78 17.94
CA TYR A 99 4.60 -19.98 18.13
C TYR A 99 3.49 -20.01 17.10
N CYS A 100 3.38 -21.12 16.37
CA CYS A 100 2.36 -21.34 15.36
C CYS A 100 1.51 -22.55 15.72
N MET A 101 0.23 -22.54 15.38
CA MET A 101 -0.66 -23.70 15.52
C MET A 101 -1.33 -24.12 14.21
N SER A 102 -1.67 -23.16 13.34
CA SER A 102 -2.27 -23.41 12.03
C SER A 102 -1.27 -23.21 10.90
N ASN A 103 -1.26 -24.14 9.93
CA ASN A 103 -0.41 -24.12 8.73
C ASN A 103 1.05 -23.82 9.06
N CYS A 104 1.66 -24.63 9.93
CA CYS A 104 3.00 -24.37 10.48
C CYS A 104 4.07 -25.21 9.75
N PRO A 105 4.78 -24.68 8.76
CA PRO A 105 5.85 -25.41 8.09
C PRO A 105 7.02 -25.67 9.02
N THR A 106 7.54 -26.89 9.05
CA THR A 106 8.79 -27.24 9.74
C THR A 106 9.91 -27.34 8.71
N ALA A 107 11.16 -27.30 9.16
CA ALA A 107 12.29 -27.51 8.26
C ALA A 107 12.21 -28.89 7.59
N ALA A 108 11.78 -29.91 8.34
CA ALA A 108 11.58 -31.26 7.83
C ALA A 108 10.43 -31.37 6.82
N SER A 109 9.28 -30.71 7.06
CA SER A 109 8.14 -30.78 6.14
C SER A 109 8.40 -30.02 4.83
N LEU A 110 9.16 -28.92 4.88
CA LEU A 110 9.64 -28.23 3.68
C LEU A 110 10.67 -29.05 2.93
N ALA A 111 11.63 -29.68 3.62
CA ALA A 111 12.61 -30.56 2.96
C ALA A 111 11.96 -31.77 2.27
N ALA A 112 10.84 -32.27 2.82
CA ALA A 112 10.06 -33.37 2.24
C ALA A 112 8.97 -32.90 1.25
N PHE A 113 8.84 -31.59 1.03
CA PHE A 113 7.78 -31.03 0.20
C PHE A 113 7.98 -31.43 -1.26
N THR A 114 6.89 -31.79 -1.94
CA THR A 114 6.91 -32.22 -3.34
C THR A 114 5.87 -31.50 -4.20
N GLY A 115 5.29 -30.40 -3.68
CA GLY A 115 4.19 -29.67 -4.32
C GLY A 115 2.78 -30.21 -4.01
N MET A 116 2.68 -31.37 -3.36
CA MET A 116 1.41 -31.98 -2.93
C MET A 116 1.34 -32.06 -1.41
N ASN A 117 0.12 -31.97 -0.84
CA ASN A 117 -0.17 -32.02 0.61
C ASN A 117 0.71 -31.04 1.40
N GLY A 118 0.22 -29.81 1.61
CA GLY A 118 1.02 -28.66 2.06
C GLY A 118 2.08 -28.96 3.12
N PRO A 119 3.23 -28.28 3.08
CA PRO A 119 4.41 -28.66 3.85
C PRO A 119 4.31 -28.20 5.30
N PHE A 120 3.25 -28.59 5.99
CA PHE A 120 2.96 -28.23 7.36
C PHE A 120 3.31 -29.40 8.31
N GLY A 121 3.78 -29.06 9.50
CA GLY A 121 4.07 -30.04 10.54
C GLY A 121 2.85 -30.89 10.88
N SER A 122 3.10 -32.12 11.31
CA SER A 122 2.04 -33.07 11.68
C SER A 122 1.06 -32.44 12.68
N GLY A 123 -0.24 -32.50 12.37
CA GLY A 123 -1.29 -31.94 13.23
C GLY A 123 -1.49 -30.42 13.14
N THR A 124 -0.77 -29.72 12.25
CA THR A 124 -0.86 -28.26 12.10
C THR A 124 -1.51 -27.80 10.80
N GLY A 125 -1.68 -28.66 9.79
CA GLY A 125 -2.29 -28.31 8.49
C GLY A 125 -3.81 -28.04 8.52
N GLN A 126 -4.32 -27.45 9.60
CA GLN A 126 -5.73 -27.12 9.84
C GLN A 126 -5.92 -25.60 9.89
N GLN A 127 -7.11 -25.08 9.59
CA GLN A 127 -7.40 -23.64 9.49
C GLN A 127 -8.35 -23.09 10.58
N TRP A 128 -8.63 -23.86 11.64
CA TRP A 128 -9.80 -23.62 12.49
C TRP A 128 -9.56 -22.81 13.78
N MET A 129 -8.46 -22.07 13.91
CA MET A 129 -8.10 -21.29 15.13
C MET A 129 -7.95 -22.12 16.42
N TYR A 130 -8.05 -23.45 16.33
CA TYR A 130 -7.73 -24.42 17.39
C TYR A 130 -7.02 -25.64 16.80
N GLY A 131 -6.24 -26.34 17.61
CA GLY A 131 -5.41 -27.46 17.17
C GLY A 131 -4.90 -28.34 18.30
N ALA A 132 -4.19 -29.41 17.93
CA ALA A 132 -3.62 -30.38 18.88
C ALA A 132 -2.14 -30.13 19.18
N GLN A 133 -1.46 -29.31 18.37
CA GLN A 133 -0.02 -29.09 18.41
C GLN A 133 0.32 -27.62 18.13
N SER A 134 1.48 -27.18 18.62
CA SER A 134 2.09 -25.92 18.24
C SER A 134 3.55 -26.14 17.84
N VAL A 135 4.03 -25.40 16.85
CA VAL A 135 5.44 -25.37 16.45
C VAL A 135 6.08 -24.12 17.02
N HIS A 136 7.25 -24.27 17.64
CA HIS A 136 8.08 -23.16 18.11
C HIS A 136 9.16 -22.88 17.08
N TYR A 137 9.35 -21.59 16.81
CA TYR A 137 10.37 -21.06 15.92
C TYR A 137 11.22 -20.04 16.66
N THR A 138 12.47 -19.94 16.23
CA THR A 138 13.35 -18.82 16.53
C THR A 138 13.49 -17.93 15.31
N PHE A 139 13.61 -16.62 15.50
CA PHE A 139 13.86 -15.66 14.41
C PHE A 139 15.08 -14.80 14.73
N ASP A 140 16.03 -14.76 13.80
CA ASP A 140 17.28 -14.02 13.94
C ASP A 140 17.68 -13.31 12.63
N GLY A 141 18.92 -12.83 12.53
CA GLY A 141 19.45 -12.16 11.33
C GLY A 141 19.44 -13.01 10.05
N SER A 142 19.24 -14.33 10.15
CA SER A 142 19.11 -15.25 9.03
C SER A 142 17.67 -15.71 8.74
N GLY A 143 16.68 -15.14 9.45
CA GLY A 143 15.26 -15.40 9.23
C GLY A 143 14.67 -16.43 10.21
N LEU A 144 13.56 -17.05 9.80
CA LEU A 144 12.82 -18.01 10.63
C LEU A 144 13.50 -19.39 10.64
N LYS A 145 13.64 -19.97 11.85
CA LYS A 145 14.23 -21.29 12.07
C LYS A 145 13.34 -22.14 12.97
N GLU A 146 13.33 -23.44 12.72
CA GLU A 146 12.73 -24.46 13.56
C GLU A 146 13.84 -25.43 13.99
N SER A 147 14.01 -25.63 15.29
CA SER A 147 15.10 -26.46 15.84
C SER A 147 16.51 -26.08 15.30
N GLY A 148 16.73 -24.80 15.00
CA GLY A 148 17.98 -24.27 14.43
C GLY A 148 18.13 -24.39 12.92
N ALA A 149 17.23 -25.10 12.23
CA ALA A 149 17.24 -25.25 10.77
C ALA A 149 16.37 -24.17 10.10
N PRO A 150 16.79 -23.60 8.95
CA PRO A 150 16.02 -22.58 8.27
C PRO A 150 14.70 -23.14 7.72
N VAL A 151 13.61 -22.39 7.90
CA VAL A 151 12.27 -22.73 7.40
C VAL A 151 12.08 -22.08 6.03
N THR A 152 12.78 -22.62 5.02
CA THR A 152 12.78 -22.09 3.66
C THR A 152 12.78 -23.21 2.63
N ASP A 153 12.17 -22.96 1.47
CA ASP A 153 12.26 -23.82 0.29
C ASP A 153 12.38 -22.95 -0.96
N THR A 154 13.44 -23.19 -1.73
CA THR A 154 13.77 -22.45 -2.94
C THR A 154 13.74 -23.33 -4.19
N ASN A 155 13.23 -24.57 -4.10
CA ASN A 155 13.15 -25.47 -5.24
C ASN A 155 11.94 -25.14 -6.13
N PRO A 156 12.13 -24.68 -7.38
CA PRO A 156 11.03 -24.30 -8.25
C PRO A 156 10.05 -25.44 -8.56
N SER A 157 10.50 -26.70 -8.54
CA SER A 157 9.62 -27.84 -8.83
C SER A 157 8.55 -28.05 -7.76
N HIS A 158 8.75 -27.54 -6.54
CA HIS A 158 7.81 -27.69 -5.44
C HIS A 158 6.66 -26.67 -5.50
N PHE A 159 6.86 -25.52 -6.14
CA PHE A 159 5.88 -24.43 -6.21
C PHE A 159 5.07 -24.48 -7.50
N SER A 160 4.24 -25.52 -7.63
CA SER A 160 3.30 -25.70 -8.72
C SER A 160 1.86 -25.76 -8.24
N SER A 161 0.90 -25.51 -9.14
CA SER A 161 -0.54 -25.58 -8.84
C SER A 161 -0.91 -24.72 -7.62
N GLN A 162 -1.47 -25.32 -6.57
CA GLN A 162 -1.97 -24.63 -5.36
C GLN A 162 -0.90 -23.88 -4.56
N TYR A 163 0.39 -24.18 -4.75
CA TYR A 163 1.51 -23.49 -4.07
C TYR A 163 2.34 -22.62 -5.03
N MET A 164 1.83 -22.30 -6.22
CA MET A 164 2.56 -21.44 -7.16
C MET A 164 2.92 -20.06 -6.58
N GLY A 165 2.16 -19.58 -5.59
CA GLY A 165 2.39 -18.32 -4.88
C GLY A 165 3.28 -18.41 -3.64
N GLY A 166 3.89 -19.58 -3.37
CA GLY A 166 4.68 -19.82 -2.16
C GLY A 166 3.93 -20.58 -1.07
N VAL A 167 4.62 -20.78 0.05
CA VAL A 167 4.10 -21.37 1.29
C VAL A 167 4.10 -20.29 2.35
N MET A 168 2.93 -20.05 2.96
CA MET A 168 2.76 -19.08 4.04
C MET A 168 2.38 -19.80 5.32
N THR A 169 2.92 -19.33 6.44
CA THR A 169 2.49 -19.81 7.77
C THR A 169 1.09 -19.30 8.10
N GLY A 170 0.41 -19.97 9.04
CA GLY A 170 -0.64 -19.29 9.79
C GLY A 170 -0.08 -18.20 10.71
N ARG A 171 -0.89 -17.76 11.67
CA ARG A 171 -0.51 -16.69 12.59
C ARG A 171 0.54 -17.18 13.58
N LEU A 172 1.62 -16.42 13.68
CA LEU A 172 2.72 -16.62 14.62
C LEU A 172 2.59 -15.63 15.78
N PHE A 173 2.75 -16.13 17.01
CA PHE A 173 2.61 -15.36 18.24
C PHE A 173 3.91 -15.35 19.04
N THR A 174 4.20 -14.28 19.77
CA THR A 174 5.43 -14.16 20.57
C THR A 174 5.37 -14.82 21.94
N ALA A 175 4.19 -15.33 22.33
CA ALA A 175 3.99 -16.08 23.55
C ALA A 175 3.54 -17.51 23.22
N PRO A 176 3.91 -18.50 24.06
CA PRO A 176 3.39 -19.85 23.93
C PRO A 176 1.88 -19.86 23.89
N LEU A 177 1.32 -20.61 22.94
CA LEU A 177 -0.12 -20.77 22.82
C LEU A 177 -0.66 -21.64 23.96
N THR A 178 -1.80 -21.25 24.50
CA THR A 178 -2.40 -21.88 25.68
C THR A 178 -3.51 -22.84 25.30
N SER A 179 -3.81 -23.75 26.23
CA SER A 179 -4.91 -24.67 26.07
C SER A 179 -6.26 -23.99 26.24
N CYS A 180 -7.22 -24.48 25.48
CA CYS A 180 -8.57 -23.96 25.42
C CYS A 180 -9.56 -25.10 25.23
N THR A 181 -10.83 -24.85 25.55
CA THR A 181 -11.92 -25.74 25.14
C THR A 181 -12.46 -25.21 23.81
N PRO A 182 -12.47 -26.01 22.72
CA PRO A 182 -12.96 -25.53 21.44
C PRO A 182 -14.48 -25.26 21.51
N PRO A 183 -14.97 -24.18 20.88
CA PRO A 183 -16.39 -23.78 20.97
C PRO A 183 -17.34 -24.71 20.21
N TYR A 184 -16.82 -25.60 19.35
CA TYR A 184 -17.62 -26.52 18.53
C TYR A 184 -17.24 -27.99 18.77
N MET A 185 -18.27 -28.80 19.05
CA MET A 185 -18.37 -30.25 18.82
C MET A 185 -17.37 -31.20 19.52
N GLY A 186 -17.11 -31.04 20.82
CA GLY A 186 -16.53 -32.14 21.62
C GLY A 186 -15.16 -32.64 21.14
N MET A 187 -14.44 -31.83 20.36
CA MET A 187 -13.07 -32.11 19.95
C MET A 187 -12.13 -31.88 21.13
N SER A 188 -11.17 -32.77 21.32
CA SER A 188 -10.04 -32.57 22.23
C SER A 188 -9.01 -31.64 21.56
N ALA A 189 -9.35 -30.37 21.36
CA ALA A 189 -8.34 -29.38 21.02
C ALA A 189 -7.59 -28.97 22.29
N THR A 190 -6.26 -28.94 22.24
CA THR A 190 -5.41 -28.68 23.40
C THR A 190 -4.76 -27.30 23.31
N VAL A 191 -4.89 -26.58 22.18
CA VAL A 191 -4.26 -25.27 21.96
C VAL A 191 -5.19 -24.38 21.10
N CYS A 192 -5.33 -23.10 21.44
CA CYS A 192 -6.06 -22.11 20.65
C CYS A 192 -5.20 -20.92 20.24
N GLU A 193 -5.51 -20.35 19.08
CA GLU A 193 -5.08 -19.01 18.75
C GLU A 193 -5.98 -17.97 19.47
N PRO A 194 -5.41 -16.82 19.87
CA PRO A 194 -6.20 -15.68 20.31
C PRO A 194 -7.27 -15.32 19.25
N GLN A 195 -8.48 -15.04 19.72
CA GLN A 195 -9.61 -14.70 18.84
C GLN A 195 -9.41 -13.32 18.18
N ALA A 196 -8.89 -12.35 18.94
CA ALA A 196 -8.63 -10.99 18.48
C ALA A 196 -7.23 -10.52 18.91
N PRO A 197 -6.15 -11.09 18.33
CA PRO A 197 -4.80 -10.66 18.68
C PRO A 197 -4.58 -9.22 18.23
N THR A 198 -3.85 -8.44 19.04
CA THR A 198 -3.44 -7.08 18.67
C THR A 198 -2.30 -7.10 17.65
N THR A 199 -1.43 -8.12 17.72
CA THR A 199 -0.30 -8.32 16.83
C THR A 199 -0.15 -9.83 16.57
N TYR A 200 0.15 -10.18 15.33
CA TYR A 200 0.63 -11.51 14.95
C TYR A 200 1.62 -11.36 13.81
N TYR A 201 2.43 -12.38 13.60
CA TYR A 201 3.41 -12.44 12.52
C TYR A 201 3.00 -13.51 11.52
N THR A 202 3.50 -13.40 10.31
CA THR A 202 3.40 -14.44 9.29
C THR A 202 4.74 -14.55 8.59
N TRP A 203 5.08 -15.75 8.18
CA TRP A 203 6.29 -16.01 7.39
C TRP A 203 5.90 -16.63 6.06
N GLU A 204 6.66 -16.32 5.02
CA GLU A 204 6.48 -16.90 3.70
C GLU A 204 7.81 -17.36 3.11
N THR A 205 7.74 -18.38 2.25
CA THR A 205 8.88 -18.87 1.47
C THR A 205 8.40 -19.32 0.10
N GLY A 206 9.26 -19.18 -0.92
CA GLY A 206 8.93 -19.49 -2.29
C GLY A 206 9.99 -19.04 -3.28
N VAL A 207 9.78 -19.40 -4.55
CA VAL A 207 10.71 -19.08 -5.64
C VAL A 207 10.46 -17.74 -6.31
N GLN A 208 9.34 -17.10 -6.00
CA GLN A 208 9.00 -15.82 -6.60
C GLN A 208 9.69 -14.69 -5.86
N SER A 209 9.99 -13.60 -6.55
CA SER A 209 10.66 -12.44 -5.95
C SER A 209 9.87 -11.84 -4.79
N TRP A 210 8.54 -11.95 -4.79
CA TRP A 210 7.69 -11.51 -3.69
C TRP A 210 7.69 -12.47 -2.48
N ASN A 211 8.10 -13.73 -2.65
CA ASN A 211 8.29 -14.66 -1.53
C ASN A 211 9.74 -14.65 -1.00
N GLN A 212 10.60 -13.85 -1.61
CA GLN A 212 12.00 -13.71 -1.24
C GLN A 212 12.24 -12.32 -0.68
N SER A 213 13.08 -12.25 0.33
CA SER A 213 13.42 -11.01 0.97
C SER A 213 14.87 -10.64 0.70
N THR A 214 15.08 -9.44 0.16
CA THR A 214 16.41 -8.86 -0.05
C THR A 214 16.56 -7.61 0.79
N TRP A 215 17.72 -7.47 1.44
CA TRP A 215 18.03 -6.31 2.28
C TRP A 215 19.42 -5.79 1.97
N LEU A 216 19.58 -4.48 2.12
CA LEU A 216 20.90 -3.87 2.08
C LEU A 216 21.54 -3.98 3.47
N THR A 217 22.79 -4.42 3.53
CA THR A 217 23.58 -4.43 4.76
C THR A 217 24.70 -3.42 4.66
N ARG A 218 24.97 -2.70 5.76
CA ARG A 218 26.13 -1.79 5.82
C ARG A 218 27.43 -2.59 5.78
N THR A 219 28.34 -2.23 4.88
CA THR A 219 29.66 -2.90 4.76
C THR A 219 30.48 -2.82 6.05
N SER A 220 30.31 -1.76 6.85
CA SER A 220 31.10 -1.53 8.06
C SER A 220 30.76 -2.44 9.24
N ASN A 221 29.53 -2.96 9.34
CA ASN A 221 29.08 -3.73 10.51
C ASN A 221 28.01 -4.79 10.22
N ALA A 222 27.74 -5.09 8.94
CA ALA A 222 26.75 -6.06 8.47
C ALA A 222 25.30 -5.81 8.96
N GLN A 223 25.02 -4.64 9.55
CA GLN A 223 23.66 -4.30 10.00
C GLN A 223 22.76 -4.04 8.80
N VAL A 224 21.54 -4.58 8.86
CA VAL A 224 20.50 -4.32 7.86
C VAL A 224 20.14 -2.83 7.87
N VAL A 225 20.08 -2.24 6.67
CA VAL A 225 19.59 -0.89 6.43
C VAL A 225 18.07 -0.96 6.34
N SER A 226 17.40 -0.28 7.27
CA SER A 226 15.96 -0.14 7.26
C SER A 226 15.54 1.03 6.37
N PHE A 227 14.46 0.83 5.63
CA PHE A 227 13.77 1.86 4.86
C PHE A 227 12.36 2.02 5.43
N ASP A 228 11.87 3.25 5.45
CA ASP A 228 10.47 3.49 5.75
C ASP A 228 9.61 2.93 4.61
N PRO A 229 8.67 2.02 4.89
CA PRO A 229 7.74 1.55 3.87
C PRO A 229 6.77 2.68 3.48
N PRO A 230 6.02 2.52 2.38
CA PRO A 230 4.86 3.35 2.06
C PRO A 230 3.99 3.68 3.27
N ARG A 231 3.59 4.95 3.39
CA ARG A 231 2.74 5.43 4.49
C ARG A 231 1.51 6.14 3.98
N ASN A 232 0.36 5.85 4.59
CA ASN A 232 -0.88 6.53 4.29
C ASN A 232 -1.00 7.83 5.12
N ILE A 233 -1.43 8.91 4.48
CA ILE A 233 -1.64 10.23 5.04
C ILE A 233 -3.09 10.63 4.74
N GLN A 234 -3.84 10.99 5.78
CA GLN A 234 -5.15 11.60 5.61
C GLN A 234 -4.98 13.07 5.24
N TYR A 235 -5.57 13.48 4.13
CA TYR A 235 -5.51 14.86 3.66
C TYR A 235 -6.93 15.43 3.48
N PRO A 236 -7.32 16.46 4.25
CA PRO A 236 -8.56 17.18 4.03
C PRO A 236 -8.41 18.15 2.84
N ILE A 237 -9.29 18.03 1.85
CA ILE A 237 -9.23 18.85 0.65
C ILE A 237 -9.84 20.23 0.94
N SER A 238 -9.06 21.28 0.71
CA SER A 238 -9.47 22.66 0.88
C SER A 238 -10.12 23.22 -0.40
N ALA A 239 -10.79 24.38 -0.28
CA ALA A 239 -11.33 25.11 -1.43
C ALA A 239 -10.22 25.61 -2.39
N THR A 240 -8.99 25.76 -1.90
CA THR A 240 -7.83 26.15 -2.72
C THR A 240 -7.32 24.97 -3.54
N ASP A 241 -7.38 23.76 -2.99
CA ASP A 241 -6.94 22.54 -3.68
C ASP A 241 -7.87 22.20 -4.85
N ASP A 242 -9.19 22.26 -4.63
CA ASP A 242 -10.22 21.99 -5.63
C ASP A 242 -11.18 23.17 -5.82
N PRO A 243 -10.84 24.12 -6.70
CA PRO A 243 -11.72 25.25 -7.03
C PRO A 243 -13.08 24.85 -7.63
N SER A 244 -13.23 23.61 -8.13
CA SER A 244 -14.52 23.12 -8.66
C SER A 244 -15.52 22.76 -7.55
N GLY A 245 -15.04 22.58 -6.32
CA GLY A 245 -15.88 22.28 -5.15
C GLY A 245 -16.28 20.81 -5.00
N ALA A 246 -16.02 19.95 -5.99
CA ALA A 246 -16.49 18.57 -6.00
C ALA A 246 -15.91 17.72 -4.85
N TRP A 247 -14.68 18.02 -4.44
CA TRP A 247 -13.93 17.30 -3.42
C TRP A 247 -13.71 18.08 -2.13
N VAL A 248 -14.08 19.37 -2.10
CA VAL A 248 -13.88 20.24 -0.94
C VAL A 248 -14.57 19.67 0.30
N GLY A 249 -13.84 19.64 1.42
CA GLY A 249 -14.30 19.09 2.69
C GLY A 249 -14.30 17.56 2.77
N LYS A 250 -13.95 16.85 1.70
CA LYS A 250 -13.68 15.41 1.75
C LYS A 250 -12.25 15.17 2.25
N THR A 251 -12.07 14.09 2.98
CA THR A 251 -10.74 13.58 3.36
C THR A 251 -10.39 12.43 2.45
N ILE A 252 -9.22 12.52 1.81
CA ILE A 252 -8.66 11.44 0.99
C ILE A 252 -7.49 10.80 1.73
N GLN A 253 -7.17 9.57 1.35
CA GLN A 253 -5.95 8.89 1.76
C GLN A 253 -4.93 9.01 0.65
N LEU A 254 -3.78 9.59 0.98
CA LEU A 254 -2.64 9.70 0.09
C LEU A 254 -1.57 8.71 0.56
N GLN A 255 -0.90 8.05 -0.38
CA GLN A 255 0.20 7.15 -0.06
C GLN A 255 1.53 7.85 -0.37
N PHE A 256 2.33 8.06 0.67
CA PHE A 256 3.68 8.61 0.59
C PHE A 256 4.71 7.48 0.51
N ASN A 257 5.43 7.42 -0.62
CA ASN A 257 6.46 6.41 -0.90
C ASN A 257 7.87 7.02 -0.93
N GLY A 258 8.07 8.09 -0.16
CA GLY A 258 9.31 8.86 -0.13
C GLY A 258 9.23 10.17 -0.91
N PHE A 259 10.33 10.92 -0.89
CA PHE A 259 10.41 12.26 -1.49
C PHE A 259 9.92 12.25 -2.95
N GLY A 260 9.00 13.15 -3.27
CA GLY A 260 8.44 13.30 -4.62
C GLY A 260 7.43 12.24 -5.06
N ASN A 261 7.16 11.24 -4.22
CA ASN A 261 6.30 10.11 -4.55
C ASN A 261 5.05 10.12 -3.66
N LEU A 262 4.02 10.84 -4.10
CA LEU A 262 2.72 10.94 -3.44
C LEU A 262 1.63 10.42 -4.37
N PHE A 263 0.94 9.36 -3.96
CA PHE A 263 -0.09 8.68 -4.75
C PHE A 263 -1.47 8.83 -4.11
N GLY A 264 -2.52 8.52 -4.87
CA GLY A 264 -3.90 8.49 -4.37
C GLY A 264 -4.74 9.73 -4.69
N ILE A 265 -4.17 10.74 -5.37
CA ILE A 265 -4.97 11.84 -5.92
C ILE A 265 -5.84 11.28 -7.05
N PRO A 266 -7.18 11.38 -6.97
CA PRO A 266 -8.05 10.92 -8.04
C PRO A 266 -7.73 11.64 -9.36
N GLY A 267 -7.96 10.97 -10.47
CA GLY A 267 -7.68 11.52 -11.79
C GLY A 267 -8.50 10.83 -12.87
N SER A 268 -8.35 11.33 -14.08
CA SER A 268 -8.93 10.75 -15.29
C SER A 268 -7.90 10.84 -16.41
N CYS A 269 -8.11 10.13 -17.52
CA CYS A 269 -7.29 10.32 -18.70
C CYS A 269 -7.94 11.30 -19.67
N VAL A 270 -7.10 12.09 -20.33
CA VAL A 270 -7.51 13.05 -21.35
C VAL A 270 -6.70 12.86 -22.63
N SER A 271 -7.30 13.26 -23.75
CA SER A 271 -6.60 13.41 -25.02
C SER A 271 -5.58 14.55 -24.92
N PRO A 272 -4.31 14.33 -25.28
CA PRO A 272 -3.29 15.39 -25.26
C PRO A 272 -3.52 16.45 -26.36
N VAL A 273 -4.43 16.23 -27.31
CA VAL A 273 -4.70 17.14 -28.43
C VAL A 273 -5.68 18.24 -28.04
N ASP A 274 -6.71 17.90 -27.26
CA ASP A 274 -7.85 18.79 -26.99
C ASP A 274 -8.33 18.75 -25.52
N ASN A 275 -7.64 18.01 -24.66
CA ASN A 275 -7.94 17.84 -23.23
C ASN A 275 -9.32 17.24 -22.93
N GLN A 276 -9.97 16.60 -23.92
CA GLN A 276 -11.24 15.92 -23.68
C GLN A 276 -11.05 14.61 -22.92
N PRO A 277 -12.00 14.22 -22.04
CA PRO A 277 -11.95 12.94 -21.34
C PRO A 277 -11.84 11.75 -22.30
N ALA A 278 -10.97 10.81 -21.99
CA ALA A 278 -10.75 9.60 -22.78
C ALA A 278 -10.55 8.37 -21.86
N PRO A 279 -10.82 7.14 -22.35
CA PRO A 279 -10.47 5.92 -21.64
C PRO A 279 -8.96 5.83 -21.36
N CYS A 280 -8.57 5.44 -20.14
CA CYS A 280 -7.16 5.37 -19.73
C CYS A 280 -6.36 4.23 -20.38
N ASP A 281 -7.03 3.27 -21.02
CA ASP A 281 -6.46 2.17 -21.78
C ASP A 281 -6.29 2.51 -23.28
N GLY A 282 -6.71 3.70 -23.71
CA GLY A 282 -6.55 4.17 -25.08
C GLY A 282 -5.09 4.48 -25.43
N GLY A 283 -4.72 4.27 -26.70
CA GLY A 283 -3.42 4.73 -27.21
C GLY A 283 -3.35 6.28 -27.21
N ASN A 284 -2.23 6.84 -26.76
CA ASN A 284 -1.95 8.28 -26.71
C ASN A 284 -2.92 9.09 -25.81
N VAL A 285 -3.13 8.63 -24.57
CA VAL A 285 -3.86 9.36 -23.53
C VAL A 285 -2.95 9.77 -22.38
N ARG A 286 -3.35 10.76 -21.60
CA ARG A 286 -2.59 11.24 -20.44
C ARG A 286 -3.42 11.29 -19.19
N PHE A 287 -2.96 10.61 -18.13
CA PHE A 287 -3.57 10.69 -16.81
C PHE A 287 -3.31 12.07 -16.20
N VAL A 288 -4.36 12.65 -15.62
CA VAL A 288 -4.35 13.98 -15.02
C VAL A 288 -5.11 13.95 -13.70
N PRO A 289 -4.57 14.54 -12.63
CA PRO A 289 -5.27 14.62 -11.36
C PRO A 289 -6.47 15.57 -11.47
N VAL A 290 -7.54 15.29 -10.72
CA VAL A 290 -8.76 16.14 -10.70
C VAL A 290 -8.59 17.41 -9.87
N PHE A 291 -7.66 17.44 -8.93
CA PHE A 291 -7.23 18.62 -8.17
C PHE A 291 -5.73 18.59 -7.91
N ALA A 292 -5.15 19.72 -7.54
CA ALA A 292 -3.76 19.82 -7.10
C ALA A 292 -3.71 20.16 -5.62
N LEU A 293 -2.68 19.68 -4.93
CA LEU A 293 -2.46 20.07 -3.54
C LEU A 293 -1.75 21.42 -3.50
N THR A 294 -2.20 22.31 -2.64
CA THR A 294 -1.66 23.66 -2.52
C THR A 294 -0.22 23.62 -2.01
N ASP A 295 0.67 24.38 -2.66
CA ASP A 295 2.03 24.56 -2.18
C ASP A 295 2.04 25.15 -0.76
N GLY A 296 2.88 24.60 0.11
CA GLY A 296 2.93 24.96 1.52
C GLY A 296 1.87 24.28 2.39
N ALA A 297 0.96 23.48 1.82
CA ALA A 297 0.04 22.68 2.62
C ALA A 297 0.82 21.77 3.56
N THR A 298 0.42 21.73 4.82
CA THR A 298 1.08 20.93 5.85
C THR A 298 0.41 19.58 6.01
N MET A 299 1.21 18.54 6.11
CA MET A 299 0.78 17.18 6.43
C MET A 299 1.57 16.64 7.62
N THR A 300 1.09 15.55 8.20
CA THR A 300 1.82 14.83 9.24
C THR A 300 1.94 13.39 8.81
N LEU A 301 3.18 12.93 8.62
CA LEU A 301 3.48 11.53 8.42
C LEU A 301 3.37 10.82 9.78
N PRO A 302 2.48 9.83 9.94
CA PRO A 302 2.42 9.07 11.18
C PRO A 302 3.76 8.40 11.46
N GLY A 303 4.24 8.52 12.70
CA GLY A 303 5.45 7.82 13.14
C GLY A 303 5.23 6.32 13.12
N MET A 304 6.30 5.56 12.87
CA MET A 304 6.29 4.10 13.11
C MET A 304 6.07 3.81 14.61
N ALA A 305 5.75 2.56 14.94
CA ALA A 305 5.71 2.13 16.34
C ALA A 305 7.03 2.50 17.05
N GLY A 306 6.95 3.40 18.04
CA GLY A 306 8.11 3.91 18.79
C GLY A 306 8.83 5.13 18.17
N ALA A 307 8.35 5.68 17.05
CA ALA A 307 8.89 6.89 16.43
C ALA A 307 7.90 8.06 16.50
N ALA A 308 8.42 9.28 16.59
CA ALA A 308 7.60 10.49 16.50
C ALA A 308 7.04 10.68 15.08
N SER A 309 5.92 11.37 14.96
CA SER A 309 5.38 11.79 13.68
C SER A 309 6.28 12.84 13.02
N THR A 310 6.38 12.80 11.69
CA THR A 310 7.20 13.74 10.92
C THR A 310 6.31 14.78 10.24
N PRO A 311 6.52 16.09 10.49
CA PRO A 311 5.81 17.13 9.74
C PRO A 311 6.29 17.14 8.29
N LEU A 312 5.35 17.28 7.35
CA LEU A 312 5.61 17.36 5.93
C LEU A 312 5.04 18.67 5.38
N ILE A 313 5.71 19.23 4.38
CA ILE A 313 5.24 20.39 3.62
C ILE A 313 5.12 19.95 2.17
N VAL A 314 3.96 20.20 1.57
CA VAL A 314 3.70 19.93 0.17
C VAL A 314 4.39 20.99 -0.69
N LYS A 315 5.09 20.52 -1.71
CA LYS A 315 5.66 21.35 -2.77
C LYS A 315 5.46 20.63 -4.10
N ALA A 316 4.89 21.32 -5.08
CA ALA A 316 4.79 20.83 -6.43
C ALA A 316 6.20 20.61 -7.01
N LEU A 317 6.49 19.37 -7.43
CA LEU A 317 7.71 19.08 -8.19
C LEU A 317 7.58 19.50 -9.65
N ASN A 318 6.38 19.33 -10.21
CA ASN A 318 6.02 19.72 -11.56
C ASN A 318 4.64 20.38 -11.51
N ALA A 319 4.47 21.44 -12.30
CA ALA A 319 3.18 22.08 -12.52
C ALA A 319 2.83 22.00 -14.01
N GLU A 320 1.54 21.85 -14.29
CA GLU A 320 1.05 21.77 -15.65
C GLU A 320 -0.18 22.66 -15.81
N VAL A 321 -0.17 23.46 -16.87
CA VAL A 321 -1.34 24.23 -17.30
C VAL A 321 -1.93 23.55 -18.54
N ARG A 322 -3.18 23.12 -18.42
CA ARG A 322 -3.94 22.50 -19.52
C ARG A 322 -4.93 23.49 -20.10
N LEU A 323 -4.72 23.85 -21.36
CA LEU A 323 -5.59 24.78 -22.08
C LEU A 323 -6.69 23.99 -22.79
N GLY A 324 -7.95 24.38 -22.59
CA GLY A 324 -9.06 23.83 -23.36
C GLY A 324 -9.02 24.32 -24.80
N LYS A 325 -9.48 23.49 -25.75
CA LYS A 325 -9.68 23.93 -27.12
C LYS A 325 -10.76 25.02 -27.16
N THR A 326 -10.42 26.18 -27.71
CA THR A 326 -11.36 27.29 -27.91
C THR A 326 -11.72 27.45 -29.39
N THR A 327 -12.78 28.20 -29.69
CA THR A 327 -13.15 28.54 -31.07
C THR A 327 -12.12 29.49 -31.67
N PRO A 328 -11.76 29.36 -32.96
CA PRO A 328 -10.77 30.24 -33.60
C PRO A 328 -11.09 31.74 -33.48
N SER A 329 -12.37 32.10 -33.36
CA SER A 329 -12.83 33.47 -33.10
C SER A 329 -12.34 34.05 -31.79
N ALA A 330 -12.08 33.22 -30.76
CA ALA A 330 -11.51 33.67 -29.49
C ALA A 330 -10.03 34.10 -29.64
N CYS A 331 -9.38 33.70 -30.73
CA CYS A 331 -8.00 34.07 -31.07
C CYS A 331 -7.91 35.27 -32.03
N ALA A 332 -9.03 35.85 -32.47
CA ALA A 332 -9.06 36.89 -33.51
C ALA A 332 -8.34 38.19 -33.12
N GLY A 333 -8.11 38.42 -31.82
CA GLY A 333 -7.36 39.56 -31.28
C GLY A 333 -5.92 39.24 -30.84
N LEU A 334 -5.44 38.00 -31.01
CA LEU A 334 -4.06 37.63 -30.67
C LEU A 334 -3.11 38.14 -31.75
N ALA A 335 -2.62 39.36 -31.57
CA ALA A 335 -1.49 39.88 -32.33
C ALA A 335 -0.21 39.62 -31.54
N LEU A 336 0.77 38.95 -32.17
CA LEU A 336 2.14 38.99 -31.66
C LEU A 336 2.66 40.40 -31.90
N ASN A 337 2.93 41.15 -30.83
CA ASN A 337 3.70 42.38 -30.97
C ASN A 337 5.05 42.03 -31.61
N PRO A 338 5.47 42.68 -32.69
CA PRO A 338 6.78 42.46 -33.27
C PRO A 338 7.85 42.65 -32.20
N GLN A 339 8.47 41.56 -31.78
CA GLN A 339 9.64 41.61 -30.90
C GLN A 339 10.85 41.85 -31.81
N THR A 340 11.64 42.87 -31.50
CA THR A 340 12.98 42.97 -32.07
C THR A 340 13.81 41.81 -31.54
N LEU A 341 14.42 41.04 -32.44
CA LEU A 341 15.35 39.99 -32.02
C LEU A 341 16.46 40.62 -31.15
N PRO A 342 16.84 39.97 -30.03
CA PRO A 342 18.00 40.39 -29.26
C PRO A 342 19.21 40.51 -30.20
N SER A 343 19.92 41.64 -30.14
CA SER A 343 21.16 41.80 -30.88
C SER A 343 22.30 41.11 -30.12
N ALA A 344 23.42 40.83 -30.78
CA ALA A 344 24.60 40.29 -30.12
C ALA A 344 25.10 41.15 -28.93
N ALA A 345 24.76 42.45 -28.92
CA ALA A 345 25.09 43.36 -27.81
C ALA A 345 24.26 43.11 -26.53
N SER A 346 23.19 42.32 -26.60
CA SER A 346 22.36 41.92 -25.46
C SER A 346 22.71 40.52 -24.91
N LEU A 347 23.67 39.83 -25.54
CA LEU A 347 24.19 38.57 -25.05
C LEU A 347 25.29 38.87 -24.02
N HIS A 348 25.15 38.27 -22.84
CA HIS A 348 26.13 38.32 -21.76
C HIS A 348 26.77 36.95 -21.60
N ASP A 349 28.08 36.93 -21.35
CA ASP A 349 28.81 35.72 -20.99
C ASP A 349 29.04 35.69 -19.47
N PRO A 350 28.16 35.02 -18.70
CA PRO A 350 28.27 35.00 -17.25
C PRO A 350 29.51 34.25 -16.74
N SER A 351 30.23 33.53 -17.61
CA SER A 351 31.48 32.83 -17.28
C SER A 351 32.72 33.71 -17.46
N SER A 352 32.61 34.83 -18.18
CA SER A 352 33.70 35.76 -18.41
C SER A 352 33.81 36.77 -17.27
N ALA A 353 34.98 36.82 -16.62
CA ALA A 353 35.26 37.81 -15.58
C ALA A 353 35.28 39.26 -16.09
N ALA A 354 35.27 39.46 -17.42
CA ALA A 354 35.19 40.78 -18.04
C ALA A 354 33.75 41.22 -18.39
N ASP A 355 32.75 40.33 -18.25
CA ASP A 355 31.35 40.67 -18.48
C ASP A 355 30.78 41.37 -17.23
N PRO A 356 30.02 42.48 -17.36
CA PRO A 356 29.38 43.15 -16.23
C PRO A 356 28.39 42.28 -15.43
N PHE A 357 27.96 41.13 -15.97
CA PHE A 357 27.10 40.14 -15.29
C PHE A 357 27.84 38.86 -14.88
N TYR A 358 29.17 38.92 -14.69
CA TYR A 358 29.96 37.80 -14.20
C TYR A 358 29.41 37.22 -12.88
N ILE A 359 29.05 35.92 -12.87
CA ILE A 359 28.44 35.26 -11.70
C ILE A 359 29.46 34.60 -10.76
N GLY A 360 30.75 34.83 -10.98
CA GLY A 360 31.84 34.25 -10.20
C GLY A 360 32.47 33.02 -10.85
N SER A 361 33.57 32.56 -10.25
CA SER A 361 34.30 31.39 -10.74
C SER A 361 33.55 30.11 -10.41
N GLN A 362 33.52 29.15 -11.34
CA GLN A 362 32.94 27.84 -11.06
C GLN A 362 33.59 27.24 -9.81
N PRO A 363 32.82 26.88 -8.77
CA PRO A 363 33.39 26.31 -7.55
C PRO A 363 34.00 24.94 -7.85
N SER A 364 35.18 24.67 -7.27
CA SER A 364 35.80 23.35 -7.31
C SER A 364 35.09 22.42 -6.33
N VAL A 365 34.46 21.38 -6.85
CA VAL A 365 33.82 20.34 -6.03
C VAL A 365 34.88 19.30 -5.67
N SER A 366 35.33 19.29 -4.40
CA SER A 366 36.33 18.35 -3.88
C SER A 366 35.74 17.23 -3.00
N GLY A 367 34.44 17.28 -2.72
CA GLY A 367 33.72 16.23 -2.00
C GLY A 367 33.14 15.18 -2.94
N GLY A 368 33.21 13.91 -2.55
CA GLY A 368 32.54 12.82 -3.26
C GLY A 368 31.01 12.98 -3.25
N PHE A 369 30.35 12.29 -4.19
CA PHE A 369 28.91 12.34 -4.37
C PHE A 369 28.15 12.02 -3.07
N GLY A 370 27.18 12.87 -2.72
CA GLY A 370 26.22 12.58 -1.66
C GLY A 370 25.15 11.62 -2.19
N VAL A 371 24.99 10.46 -1.55
CA VAL A 371 23.88 9.56 -1.88
C VAL A 371 22.64 10.02 -1.13
N ILE A 372 21.62 10.44 -1.86
CA ILE A 372 20.27 10.60 -1.33
C ILE A 372 19.43 9.46 -1.91
N HIS A 373 18.94 8.58 -1.03
CA HIS A 373 18.03 7.47 -1.37
C HIS A 373 18.54 6.52 -2.46
N GLY A 374 19.84 6.18 -2.44
CA GLY A 374 20.42 5.18 -3.34
C GLY A 374 20.70 5.67 -4.76
N VAL A 375 20.43 6.94 -5.06
CA VAL A 375 20.86 7.58 -6.30
C VAL A 375 22.16 8.34 -6.04
N ILE A 376 23.17 8.07 -6.87
CA ILE A 376 24.39 8.87 -6.94
C ILE A 376 23.99 10.19 -7.60
N GLN A 377 24.08 11.29 -6.86
CA GLN A 377 23.94 12.64 -7.41
C GLN A 377 25.22 13.05 -8.12
#